data_AF-A0A540LD98-F1
#
_entry.id   AF-A0A540LD98-F1
#
_cell.length_a   1.000
_cell.length_b   1.000
_cell.length_c   1.000
_cell.angle_alpha   90.00
_cell.angle_beta   90.00
_cell.angle_gamma   90.00
#
_symmetry.space_group_name_H-M   'P 1'
#
loop_
_entity.id
_entity.type
_entity.pdbx_description
1 polymer ?
#
loop_
_entity_poly.entity_id
_entity_poly.type
_entity_poly.pdbx_seq_one_letter_code
_entity_poly.pdbx_strand_id
1 'polypeptide(L)'
;MPAKVWQPGVDKLEEGEELQCDPSAYNSLHAFHIGWPCLSFDIVRDTLGLVRTEFLHTVYFVAGTEAEKAAWNSLGIFEVPNISGKKRELVPAKAADDDSNMHSEDSDSDDDSEDEESGGSGAPVLQLRKVAPEGCVDRIRAMTQNPHIRASWADTGHVQVILYVIKRRLQEL
;
A
#
# COMPACT_ATOMS: atom_id res chain seq x y z
N MET A 1 -2.25 31.48 8.60
CA MET A 1 -1.38 31.03 9.70
C MET A 1 -0.89 29.64 9.35
N PRO A 2 0.39 29.28 9.55
CA PRO A 2 0.86 27.93 9.25
C PRO A 2 0.12 26.91 10.13
N ALA A 3 -0.28 25.79 9.55
CA ALA A 3 -0.94 24.71 10.28
C ALA A 3 0.04 24.11 11.31
N LYS A 4 -0.37 24.04 12.57
CA LYS A 4 0.43 23.42 13.64
C LYS A 4 0.15 21.91 13.63
N VAL A 5 1.17 21.10 13.36
CA VAL A 5 1.07 19.63 13.43
C VAL A 5 0.92 19.21 14.90
N TRP A 6 -0.18 18.53 15.21
CA TRP A 6 -0.47 18.04 16.55
C TRP A 6 0.37 16.81 16.91
N GLN A 7 0.96 16.81 18.10
CA GLN A 7 1.80 15.72 18.59
C GLN A 7 1.14 14.97 19.76
N PRO A 8 0.87 13.65 19.63
CA PRO A 8 0.28 12.87 20.69
C PRO A 8 1.14 12.91 21.97
N GLY A 9 0.52 13.28 23.10
CA GLY A 9 1.17 13.30 24.42
C GLY A 9 2.00 14.56 24.72
N VAL A 10 2.18 15.45 23.74
CA VAL A 10 2.85 16.75 23.92
C VAL A 10 1.80 17.86 23.90
N ASP A 11 0.96 17.88 22.86
CA ASP A 11 -0.11 18.85 22.71
C ASP A 11 -1.39 18.35 23.38
N LYS A 12 -2.03 19.20 24.19
CA LYS A 12 -3.36 18.93 24.73
C LYS A 12 -4.40 19.44 23.73
N LEU A 13 -5.41 18.61 23.45
CA LEU A 13 -6.58 19.00 22.69
C LEU A 13 -7.54 19.75 23.62
N GLU A 14 -7.88 20.99 23.30
CA GLU A 14 -8.85 21.77 24.07
C GLU A 14 -10.29 21.35 23.78
N GLU A 15 -11.23 21.72 24.66
CA GLU A 15 -12.65 21.37 24.51
C GLU A 15 -13.24 22.06 23.27
N GLY A 16 -13.53 21.28 22.23
CA GLY A 16 -14.03 21.77 20.94
C GLY A 16 -12.99 21.82 19.81
N GLU A 17 -11.74 21.44 20.07
CA GLU A 17 -10.74 21.26 19.01
C GLU A 17 -10.90 19.88 18.34
N GLU A 18 -10.89 19.84 17.01
CA GLU A 18 -10.92 18.61 16.22
C GLU A 18 -9.59 18.44 15.45
N LEU A 19 -9.07 17.22 15.45
CA LEU A 19 -7.87 16.90 14.67
C LEU A 19 -8.24 16.71 13.20
N GLN A 20 -7.74 17.61 12.35
CA GLN A 20 -7.86 17.46 10.91
C GLN A 20 -6.68 16.65 10.37
N CYS A 21 -6.98 15.59 9.62
CA CYS A 21 -5.95 14.84 8.91
C CYS A 21 -5.44 15.69 7.74
N ASP A 22 -4.12 15.92 7.70
CA ASP A 22 -3.47 16.54 6.55
C ASP A 22 -3.14 15.48 5.49
N PRO A 23 -3.85 15.45 4.34
CA PRO A 23 -3.62 14.47 3.28
C PRO A 23 -2.30 14.71 2.53
N SER A 24 -1.62 15.84 2.74
CA SER A 24 -0.28 16.08 2.16
C SER A 24 0.80 15.21 2.79
N ALA A 25 0.54 14.60 3.96
CA ALA A 25 1.47 13.70 4.63
C ALA A 25 1.76 12.39 3.87
N TYR A 26 0.90 12.01 2.92
CA TYR A 26 1.02 10.75 2.17
C TYR A 26 1.07 11.00 0.66
N ASN A 27 2.02 10.35 -0.01
CA ASN A 27 2.04 10.34 -1.48
C ASN A 27 0.91 9.46 -2.05
N SER A 28 0.49 8.43 -1.33
CA SER A 28 -0.61 7.54 -1.71
C SER A 28 -1.21 6.94 -0.44
N LEU A 29 -2.52 7.09 -0.26
CA LEU A 29 -3.27 6.54 0.86
C LEU A 29 -4.57 5.94 0.34
N HIS A 30 -4.72 4.63 0.52
CA HIS A 30 -5.90 3.89 0.09
C HIS A 30 -6.39 3.00 1.24
N ALA A 31 -7.69 3.07 1.51
CA ALA A 31 -8.32 2.27 2.56
C ALA A 31 -9.20 1.18 1.92
N PHE A 32 -9.02 -0.06 2.39
CA PHE A 32 -9.81 -1.20 1.94
C PHE A 32 -10.42 -1.91 3.15
N HIS A 33 -11.62 -2.45 2.98
CA HIS A 33 -12.29 -3.24 3.99
C HIS A 33 -12.29 -4.73 3.59
N ILE A 34 -11.66 -5.57 4.43
CA ILE A 34 -11.41 -7.00 4.14
C ILE A 34 -12.38 -7.92 4.92
N GLY A 35 -13.27 -7.34 5.73
CA GLY A 35 -14.36 -8.03 6.45
C GLY A 35 -13.98 -8.52 7.83
N TRP A 36 -12.88 -9.28 7.95
CA TRP A 36 -12.35 -9.73 9.24
C TRP A 36 -10.95 -9.15 9.50
N PRO A 37 -10.58 -8.89 10.76
CA PRO A 37 -9.25 -8.44 11.10
C PRO A 37 -8.22 -9.49 10.67
N CYS A 38 -7.02 -9.04 10.34
CA CYS A 38 -5.92 -9.90 9.96
C CYS A 38 -4.77 -9.68 10.94
N LEU A 39 -4.32 -10.75 11.61
CA LEU A 39 -3.18 -10.68 12.54
C LEU A 39 -1.85 -10.44 11.83
N SER A 40 -1.75 -10.92 10.60
CA SER A 40 -0.55 -10.78 9.80
C SER A 40 -0.87 -10.60 8.32
N PHE A 41 0.03 -9.86 7.67
CA PHE A 41 0.07 -9.74 6.22
C PHE A 41 1.53 -9.77 5.74
N ASP A 42 1.72 -10.09 4.47
CA ASP A 42 3.04 -10.08 3.84
C ASP A 42 2.93 -9.62 2.38
N ILE A 43 3.90 -8.81 1.94
CA ILE A 43 3.93 -8.29 0.58
C ILE A 43 4.55 -9.35 -0.33
N VAL A 44 3.87 -9.63 -1.44
CA VAL A 44 4.30 -10.59 -2.45
C VAL A 44 5.07 -9.84 -3.51
N ARG A 45 6.29 -10.29 -3.79
CA ARG A 45 7.10 -9.73 -4.88
C ARG A 45 6.43 -10.03 -6.22
N ASP A 46 6.19 -8.99 -7.00
CA ASP A 46 5.78 -9.12 -8.39
C ASP A 46 6.97 -9.15 -9.34
N THR A 47 6.67 -9.34 -10.62
CA THR A 47 7.64 -9.30 -11.72
C THR A 47 7.29 -8.20 -12.72
N LEU A 48 6.67 -7.09 -12.27
CA LEU A 48 6.20 -6.00 -13.13
C LEU A 48 7.29 -4.95 -13.42
N GLY A 49 8.52 -5.16 -12.93
CA GLY A 49 9.67 -4.30 -13.16
C GLY A 49 10.43 -3.98 -11.87
N LEU A 50 11.75 -3.79 -11.98
CA LEU A 50 12.64 -3.61 -10.81
C LEU A 50 12.58 -2.20 -10.22
N VAL A 51 12.23 -1.18 -11.00
CA VAL A 51 12.28 0.23 -10.60
C VAL A 51 11.03 0.94 -11.10
N ARG A 52 9.92 0.79 -10.36
CA ARG A 52 8.69 1.53 -10.62
C ARG A 52 8.67 2.73 -9.69
N THR A 53 9.02 3.89 -10.22
CA THR A 53 9.04 5.18 -9.48
C THR A 53 7.80 6.03 -9.74
N GLU A 54 7.07 5.71 -10.80
CA GLU A 54 5.89 6.44 -11.24
C GLU A 54 4.62 5.61 -11.03
N PHE A 55 3.54 6.30 -10.71
CA PHE A 55 2.21 5.72 -10.67
C PHE A 55 1.74 5.37 -12.09
N LEU A 56 0.92 4.34 -12.28
CA LEU A 56 0.17 3.59 -11.27
C LEU A 56 0.91 2.35 -10.78
N HIS A 57 0.75 2.06 -9.49
CA HIS A 57 1.34 0.86 -8.90
C HIS A 57 0.32 -0.29 -8.83
N THR A 58 0.85 -1.51 -8.83
CA THR A 58 0.11 -2.71 -8.50
C THR A 58 0.83 -3.40 -7.35
N VAL A 59 0.10 -3.71 -6.28
CA VAL A 59 0.62 -4.39 -5.10
C VAL A 59 -0.09 -5.73 -4.94
N TYR A 60 0.70 -6.75 -4.66
CA TYR A 60 0.22 -8.07 -4.28
C TYR A 60 0.58 -8.32 -2.82
N PHE A 61 -0.36 -8.84 -2.05
CA PHE A 61 -0.09 -9.22 -0.67
C PHE A 61 -0.91 -10.44 -0.26
N VAL A 62 -0.54 -11.02 0.87
CA VAL A 62 -1.33 -12.02 1.56
C VAL A 62 -1.72 -11.50 2.92
N ALA A 63 -2.88 -11.92 3.39
CA ALA A 63 -3.26 -11.78 4.77
C ALA A 63 -4.10 -13.00 5.20
N GLY A 64 -4.04 -13.32 6.48
CA GLY A 64 -4.88 -14.34 7.08
C GLY A 64 -5.83 -13.71 8.09
N THR A 65 -7.11 -14.06 8.02
CA THR A 65 -8.13 -13.49 8.91
C THR A 65 -8.15 -14.19 10.26
N GLU A 66 -8.63 -13.46 11.26
CA GLU A 66 -9.02 -13.95 12.58
C GLU A 66 -10.51 -13.64 12.80
N ALA A 67 -11.33 -14.68 12.78
CA ALA A 67 -12.77 -14.63 13.02
C ALA A 67 -13.11 -15.47 14.25
N GLU A 68 -14.28 -15.20 14.83
CA GLU A 68 -14.75 -15.91 16.04
C GLU A 68 -14.90 -17.43 15.85
N LYS A 69 -15.10 -17.88 14.60
CA LYS A 69 -15.24 -19.29 14.25
C LYS A 69 -14.17 -19.67 13.24
N ALA A 70 -13.49 -20.78 13.50
CA ALA A 70 -12.47 -21.33 12.60
C ALA A 70 -12.95 -21.48 11.15
N ALA A 71 -14.21 -21.88 10.95
CA ALA A 71 -14.81 -22.05 9.63
C ALA A 71 -15.01 -20.74 8.84
N TRP A 72 -14.92 -19.59 9.49
CA TRP A 72 -15.03 -18.27 8.85
C TRP A 72 -13.67 -17.67 8.51
N ASN A 73 -12.59 -18.29 8.99
CA ASN A 73 -11.26 -17.85 8.63
C ASN A 73 -10.98 -18.12 7.16
N SER A 74 -10.22 -17.22 6.57
CA SER A 74 -9.75 -17.33 5.21
C SER A 74 -8.34 -16.77 5.11
N LEU A 75 -7.53 -17.47 4.32
CA LEU A 75 -6.27 -16.95 3.84
C LEU A 75 -6.55 -16.25 2.51
N GLY A 76 -6.35 -14.94 2.49
CA GLY A 76 -6.60 -14.09 1.35
C GLY A 76 -5.32 -13.79 0.58
N ILE A 77 -5.37 -13.96 -0.73
CA ILE A 77 -4.37 -13.46 -1.67
C ILE A 77 -5.00 -12.27 -2.37
N PHE A 78 -4.35 -11.11 -2.21
CA PHE A 78 -4.85 -9.83 -2.63
C PHE A 78 -4.02 -9.29 -3.80
N GLU A 79 -4.71 -8.74 -4.78
CA GLU A 79 -4.15 -7.96 -5.87
C GLU A 79 -4.87 -6.61 -5.87
N VAL A 80 -4.09 -5.53 -5.77
CA VAL A 80 -4.59 -4.16 -5.81
C VAL A 80 -3.89 -3.47 -6.98
N PRO A 81 -4.49 -3.48 -8.18
CA PRO A 81 -4.02 -2.72 -9.30
C PRO A 81 -4.49 -1.26 -9.18
N ASN A 82 -3.94 -0.42 -10.05
CA ASN A 82 -4.38 0.96 -10.22
C ASN A 82 -4.23 1.84 -8.96
N ILE A 83 -3.21 1.58 -8.15
CA ILE A 83 -2.89 2.43 -7.01
C ILE A 83 -2.37 3.75 -7.55
N SER A 84 -3.13 4.82 -7.33
CA SER A 84 -2.79 6.20 -7.68
C SER A 84 -2.13 6.93 -6.51
N GLY A 85 -1.47 8.04 -6.82
CA GLY A 85 -0.85 8.92 -5.84
C GLY A 85 -0.26 10.17 -6.47
N LYS A 86 0.27 11.06 -5.62
CA LYS A 86 0.89 12.31 -6.03
C LYS A 86 2.23 12.05 -6.70
N LYS A 87 2.53 12.80 -7.76
CA LYS A 87 3.82 12.73 -8.46
C LYS A 87 4.93 13.05 -7.46
N ARG A 88 5.91 12.15 -7.38
CA ARG A 88 7.01 12.30 -6.44
C ARG A 88 8.00 13.32 -7.00
N GLU A 89 8.14 14.46 -6.34
CA GLU A 89 9.30 15.31 -6.57
C GLU A 89 10.55 14.56 -6.08
N LEU A 90 11.53 14.39 -6.96
CA LEU A 90 12.81 13.86 -6.57
C LEU A 90 13.45 14.90 -5.66
N VAL A 91 13.65 14.55 -4.38
CA VAL A 91 14.44 15.37 -3.45
C VAL A 91 15.72 15.78 -4.17
N PRO A 92 16.01 17.08 -4.35
CA PRO A 92 17.25 17.48 -5.00
C PRO A 92 18.40 16.85 -4.24
N ALA A 93 19.24 16.11 -4.96
CA ALA A 93 20.44 15.53 -4.40
C ALA A 93 21.21 16.66 -3.72
N LYS A 94 21.55 16.49 -2.44
CA LYS A 94 22.34 17.44 -1.67
C LYS A 94 23.48 17.97 -2.55
N ALA A 95 23.47 19.28 -2.80
CA ALA A 95 24.57 19.98 -3.41
C ALA A 95 25.83 19.65 -2.58
N ALA A 96 26.77 18.93 -3.19
CA ALA A 96 28.14 19.01 -2.77
C ALA A 96 28.61 20.43 -3.15
N ASP A 97 29.16 21.15 -2.17
CA ASP A 97 29.88 22.41 -2.35
C ASP A 97 30.71 22.39 -3.64
N ASP A 98 30.39 23.27 -4.59
CA ASP A 98 31.43 24.03 -5.29
C ASP A 98 30.84 25.29 -5.92
N ASP A 99 31.51 26.41 -5.64
CA ASP A 99 31.22 27.76 -6.11
C ASP A 99 31.19 27.81 -7.65
N SER A 100 30.03 28.10 -8.25
CA SER A 100 30.00 28.97 -9.44
C SER A 100 28.59 29.46 -9.78
N ASN A 101 28.47 30.79 -9.80
CA ASN A 101 27.38 31.55 -10.41
C ASN A 101 27.05 31.02 -11.81
N MET A 102 25.85 30.47 -11.99
CA MET A 102 25.13 30.53 -13.27
C MET A 102 23.66 30.85 -13.02
N HIS A 103 23.30 32.07 -13.43
CA HIS A 103 21.93 32.44 -13.76
C HIS A 103 21.34 31.39 -14.71
N SER A 104 20.27 30.76 -14.29
CA SER A 104 19.27 30.25 -15.23
C SER A 104 17.92 30.67 -14.69
N GLU A 105 17.50 31.84 -15.17
CA GLU A 105 16.11 32.23 -15.28
C GLU A 105 15.35 31.15 -16.06
N ASP A 106 14.45 30.41 -15.39
CA ASP A 106 13.33 29.79 -16.09
C ASP A 106 12.07 29.81 -15.20
N SER A 107 11.25 30.80 -15.56
CA SER A 107 9.82 30.99 -15.37
C SER A 107 9.09 30.15 -14.33
N ASP A 108 8.54 30.86 -13.34
CA ASP A 108 7.34 30.47 -12.62
C ASP A 108 6.24 30.02 -13.60
N SER A 109 5.70 28.83 -13.35
CA SER A 109 4.34 28.48 -13.71
C SER A 109 3.78 27.72 -12.53
N ASP A 110 3.28 28.48 -11.54
CA ASP A 110 2.25 28.00 -10.61
C ASP A 110 1.05 27.56 -11.45
N ASP A 111 1.04 26.29 -11.86
CA ASP A 111 -0.17 25.61 -12.30
C ASP A 111 -0.83 25.04 -11.05
N ASP A 112 -1.57 25.91 -10.38
CA ASP A 112 -2.60 25.61 -9.39
C ASP A 112 -3.74 24.88 -10.12
N SER A 113 -3.46 23.64 -10.55
CA SER A 113 -4.48 22.73 -11.04
C SER A 113 -5.25 22.19 -9.84
N GLU A 114 -6.23 22.97 -9.42
CA GLU A 114 -7.40 22.44 -8.74
C GLU A 114 -7.96 21.28 -9.57
N ASP A 115 -8.19 20.17 -8.88
CA ASP A 115 -9.07 19.08 -9.30
C ASP A 115 -8.64 18.23 -10.52
N GLU A 116 -7.91 17.15 -10.21
CA GLU A 116 -7.92 15.95 -11.06
C GLU A 116 -8.55 14.79 -10.28
N GLU A 117 -9.79 14.97 -9.79
CA GLU A 117 -10.79 13.92 -9.92
C GLU A 117 -11.07 13.68 -11.42
N SER A 118 -10.15 12.99 -12.13
CA SER A 118 -10.38 12.20 -13.36
C SER A 118 -9.17 12.13 -14.33
N GLY A 119 -8.00 11.71 -13.84
CA GLY A 119 -6.91 11.21 -14.68
C GLY A 119 -7.01 9.71 -15.03
N GLY A 120 -8.01 9.32 -15.82
CA GLY A 120 -7.97 8.14 -16.72
C GLY A 120 -7.69 6.73 -16.16
N SER A 121 -7.75 6.48 -14.85
CA SER A 121 -7.53 5.15 -14.30
C SER A 121 -8.37 4.96 -13.02
N GLY A 122 -9.29 3.99 -13.04
CA GLY A 122 -10.33 3.86 -11.99
C GLY A 122 -9.78 3.70 -10.57
N ALA A 123 -10.56 4.03 -9.55
CA ALA A 123 -10.17 3.83 -8.14
C ALA A 123 -9.58 2.41 -7.92
N PRO A 124 -8.52 2.26 -7.11
CA PRO A 124 -7.87 0.96 -6.94
C PRO A 124 -8.87 -0.07 -6.45
N VAL A 125 -8.88 -1.24 -7.10
CA VAL A 125 -9.85 -2.29 -6.83
C VAL A 125 -9.15 -3.44 -6.13
N LEU A 126 -9.56 -3.74 -4.90
CA LEU A 126 -9.05 -4.92 -4.20
C LEU A 126 -9.66 -6.20 -4.77
N GLN A 127 -8.83 -7.01 -5.43
CA GLN A 127 -9.19 -8.35 -5.89
C GLN A 127 -8.72 -9.39 -4.87
N LEU A 128 -9.60 -10.32 -4.50
CA LEU A 128 -9.36 -11.28 -3.42
C LEU A 128 -9.60 -12.72 -3.89
N ARG A 129 -8.62 -13.58 -3.62
CA ARG A 129 -8.74 -15.04 -3.76
C ARG A 129 -8.59 -15.67 -2.38
N LYS A 130 -9.59 -16.42 -1.93
CA LYS A 130 -9.62 -17.03 -0.59
C LYS A 130 -9.26 -18.51 -0.65
N VAL A 131 -8.52 -18.97 0.36
CA VAL A 131 -8.27 -20.38 0.67
C VAL A 131 -8.72 -20.62 2.11
N ALA A 132 -9.35 -21.76 2.38
CA ALA A 132 -9.78 -22.12 3.74
C ALA A 132 -8.56 -22.64 4.54
N PRO A 133 -8.13 -21.96 5.61
CA PRO A 133 -7.09 -22.45 6.50
C PRO A 133 -7.65 -23.45 7.54
N GLU A 134 -6.78 -24.23 8.16
CA GLU A 134 -7.11 -25.02 9.35
C GLU A 134 -6.91 -24.20 10.63
N GLY A 135 -7.88 -23.32 10.92
CA GLY A 135 -7.87 -22.48 12.12
C GLY A 135 -7.69 -20.99 11.83
N CYS A 136 -7.35 -20.22 12.86
CA CYS A 136 -6.99 -18.80 12.73
C CYS A 136 -5.56 -18.67 12.21
N VAL A 137 -5.29 -17.71 11.33
CA VAL A 137 -3.94 -17.53 10.76
C VAL A 137 -3.16 -16.48 11.55
N ASP A 138 -2.27 -16.94 12.42
CA ASP A 138 -1.45 -16.07 13.27
C ASP A 138 -0.36 -15.36 12.46
N ARG A 139 0.32 -16.13 11.59
CA ARG A 139 1.45 -15.65 10.80
C ARG A 139 1.42 -16.19 9.39
N ILE A 140 1.55 -15.31 8.41
CA ILE A 140 1.74 -15.67 7.00
C ILE A 140 3.02 -15.06 6.44
N ARG A 141 3.73 -15.82 5.60
CA ARG A 141 4.90 -15.36 4.84
C ARG A 141 4.89 -15.87 3.41
N ALA A 142 5.25 -15.00 2.48
CA ALA A 142 5.52 -15.35 1.09
C ALA A 142 7.01 -15.67 0.90
N MET A 143 7.31 -16.71 0.12
CA MET A 143 8.69 -17.04 -0.22
C MET A 143 9.24 -16.01 -1.21
N THR A 144 10.41 -15.46 -0.92
CA THR A 144 11.00 -14.38 -1.74
C THR A 144 11.56 -14.86 -3.07
N GLN A 145 12.06 -16.10 -3.12
CA GLN A 145 12.59 -16.74 -4.34
C GLN A 145 11.49 -17.26 -5.26
N ASN A 146 10.35 -17.66 -4.69
CA ASN A 146 9.21 -18.17 -5.42
C ASN A 146 7.91 -17.62 -4.82
N PRO A 147 7.43 -16.44 -5.28
CA PRO A 147 6.25 -15.76 -4.72
C PRO A 147 4.94 -16.55 -4.82
N HIS A 148 4.94 -17.65 -5.58
CA HIS A 148 3.83 -18.59 -5.65
C HIS A 148 3.71 -19.47 -4.40
N ILE A 149 4.76 -19.58 -3.59
CA ILE A 149 4.79 -20.39 -2.37
C ILE A 149 4.60 -19.47 -1.17
N ARG A 150 3.64 -19.82 -0.30
CA ARG A 150 3.36 -19.14 0.95
C ARG A 150 3.24 -20.15 2.07
N ALA A 151 3.65 -19.77 3.28
CA ALA A 151 3.47 -20.57 4.48
C ALA A 151 2.64 -19.78 5.50
N SER A 152 1.68 -20.45 6.11
CA SER A 152 0.89 -19.93 7.23
C SER A 152 1.02 -20.82 8.44
N TRP A 153 1.12 -20.21 9.61
CA TRP A 153 1.03 -20.86 10.90
C TRP A 153 -0.31 -20.52 11.54
N ALA A 154 -1.04 -21.55 11.96
CA ALA A 154 -2.33 -21.42 12.61
C ALA A 154 -2.26 -21.62 14.13
N ASP A 155 -3.27 -21.08 14.82
CA ASP A 155 -3.51 -21.23 16.26
C ASP A 155 -3.53 -22.70 16.73
N THR A 156 -3.96 -23.61 15.86
CA THR A 156 -3.95 -25.06 16.10
C THR A 156 -2.54 -25.67 16.18
N GLY A 157 -1.48 -24.90 15.90
CA GLY A 157 -0.10 -25.38 15.83
C GLY A 157 0.30 -25.95 14.47
N HIS A 158 -0.62 -26.02 13.50
CA HIS A 158 -0.35 -26.54 12.16
C HIS A 158 0.30 -25.49 11.26
N VAL A 159 1.25 -25.92 10.44
CA VAL A 159 1.85 -25.11 9.38
C VAL A 159 1.33 -25.60 8.04
N GLN A 160 0.70 -24.71 7.28
CA GLN A 160 0.21 -24.99 5.94
C GLN A 160 1.10 -24.29 4.91
N VAL A 161 1.54 -25.04 3.90
CA VAL A 161 2.25 -24.50 2.74
C VAL A 161 1.30 -24.51 1.56
N ILE A 162 1.03 -23.32 1.02
CA ILE A 162 0.08 -23.12 -0.07
C ILE A 162 0.86 -22.73 -1.31
N LEU A 163 0.69 -23.52 -2.36
CA LEU A 163 1.14 -23.19 -3.70
C LEU A 163 0.00 -22.50 -4.44
N TYR A 164 0.20 -21.22 -4.78
CA TYR A 164 -0.75 -20.44 -5.53
C TYR A 164 -0.11 -19.81 -6.76
N VAL A 165 -0.54 -20.29 -7.93
CA VAL A 165 -0.14 -19.69 -9.20
C VAL A 165 -1.05 -18.50 -9.47
N ILE A 166 -0.49 -17.29 -9.41
CA ILE A 166 -1.14 -16.10 -9.95
C ILE A 166 -1.16 -16.31 -11.47
N LYS A 167 -2.26 -16.88 -11.99
CA LYS A 167 -2.46 -16.95 -13.44
C LYS A 167 -2.49 -15.51 -13.94
N ARG A 168 -1.48 -15.10 -14.70
CA ARG A 168 -1.57 -13.91 -15.55
C ARG A 168 -2.90 -14.03 -16.30
N ARG A 169 -3.78 -13.04 -16.18
CA ARG A 169 -4.82 -12.86 -17.19
C ARG A 169 -4.08 -12.67 -18.51
N LEU A 170 -4.05 -13.72 -19.33
CA LEU A 170 -3.95 -13.54 -20.78
C LEU A 170 -5.32 -12.99 -21.21
N GLN A 171 -5.47 -11.67 -21.15
CA GLN A 171 -6.45 -10.97 -21.95
C GLN A 171 -5.65 -10.11 -22.94
N GLU A 172 -6.04 -10.20 -24.21
CA GLU A 172 -5.59 -9.44 -25.39
C GLU A 172 -4.50 -10.10 -26.26
N LEU A 173 -4.95 -11.04 -27.11
CA LEU A 173 -4.80 -10.93 -28.56
C LEU A 173 -6.17 -10.54 -29.13
#